data_AF-A0A7X0GIL3-F1
#
_entry.id   AF-A0A7X0GIL3-F1
#
_cell.length_a   1.000
_cell.length_b   1.000
_cell.length_c   1.000
_cell.angle_alpha   90.00
_cell.angle_beta   90.00
_cell.angle_gamma   90.00
#
_symmetry.space_group_name_H-M   'P 1'
#
loop_
_entity.id
_entity.type
_entity.pdbx_description
1 polymer ?
#
loop_
_entity_poly.entity_id
_entity_poly.type
_entity_poly.pdbx_seq_one_letter_code
_entity_poly.pdbx_strand_id
1 'polypeptide(L)' 'MIPAAALAVVRAGVENARGNGLDTAREVAEQVVAELVAMGWTIVLAKADDRPAAA' A
#
# COMPACT_ATOMS: atom_id res chain seq x y z
N MET A 1 7.77 9.04 9.88
CA MET A 1 6.37 8.86 10.32
C MET A 1 5.48 8.87 9.09
N ILE A 2 4.50 7.97 9.00
CA ILE A 2 3.52 7.97 7.91
C ILE A 2 2.35 8.88 8.34
N PRO A 3 1.87 9.81 7.49
CA PRO A 3 0.69 10.61 7.80
C PRO A 3 -0.53 9.73 8.07
N ALA A 4 -1.31 10.03 9.12
CA ALA A 4 -2.49 9.25 9.49
C ALA A 4 -3.50 9.12 8.32
N ALA A 5 -3.65 10.19 7.53
CA ALA A 5 -4.47 10.17 6.32
C ALA A 5 -3.95 9.18 5.26
N ALA A 6 -2.64 9.12 5.03
CA ALA A 6 -2.05 8.17 4.09
C ALA A 6 -2.28 6.72 4.54
N LEU A 7 -2.13 6.44 5.83
CA LEU A 7 -2.41 5.12 6.39
C LEU A 7 -3.90 4.73 6.27
N ALA A 8 -4.82 5.66 6.46
CA ALA A 8 -6.26 5.41 6.30
C ALA A 8 -6.62 5.04 4.86
N VAL A 9 -6.06 5.74 3.86
CA VAL A 9 -6.29 5.44 2.44
C VAL A 9 -5.75 4.05 2.07
N VAL A 10 -4.54 3.70 2.53
CA VAL A 10 -3.96 2.37 2.29
C VAL A 10 -4.82 1.26 2.92
N ARG A 11 -5.35 1.46 4.13
CA ARG A 11 -6.24 0.50 4.78
C ARG A 11 -7.53 0.29 3.99
N ALA A 12 -8.15 1.37 3.52
CA ALA A 12 -9.34 1.29 2.69
C ALA A 12 -9.09 0.47 1.40
N GLY A 13 -7.95 0.68 0.75
CA GLY A 13 -7.58 -0.12 -0.43
C GLY A 13 -7.36 -1.59 -0.12
N VAL A 14 -6.75 -1.91 1.03
CA VAL A 14 -6.56 -3.32 1.47
C VAL A 14 -7.91 -3.98 1.77
N GLU A 15 -8.82 -3.26 2.43
CA GLU A 15 -10.18 -3.74 2.70
C GLU A 15 -10.95 -3.98 1.40
N ASN A 16 -10.83 -3.09 0.41
CA ASN A 16 -11.45 -3.24 -0.90
C ASN A 16 -10.89 -4.45 -1.67
N ALA A 17 -9.55 -4.59 -1.70
CA ALA A 17 -8.89 -5.72 -2.35
C ALA A 17 -9.35 -7.08 -1.76
N ARG A 18 -9.43 -7.16 -0.43
CA ARG A 18 -9.96 -8.36 0.26
C ARG A 18 -11.44 -8.59 -0.02
N GLY A 19 -12.24 -7.52 -0.08
CA GLY A 19 -13.65 -7.59 -0.48
C GLY A 19 -13.85 -8.14 -1.89
N ASN A 20 -12.87 -7.92 -2.78
CA ASN A 20 -12.85 -8.45 -4.15
C ASN A 20 -12.28 -9.88 -4.25
N GLY A 21 -12.00 -10.54 -3.12
CA GLY A 21 -11.47 -11.91 -3.07
C GLY A 21 -9.97 -12.01 -3.38
N LEU A 22 -9.22 -10.92 -3.27
CA LEU A 22 -7.76 -10.94 -3.39
C LEU A 22 -7.15 -11.31 -2.04
N ASP A 23 -6.56 -12.50 -1.96
CA ASP A 23 -6.01 -13.05 -0.71
C ASP A 23 -4.48 -12.99 -0.66
N THR A 24 -3.80 -12.95 -1.81
CA THR A 24 -2.34 -12.91 -1.81
C THR A 24 -1.83 -11.49 -1.56
N ALA A 25 -0.74 -11.38 -0.80
CA ALA A 25 -0.10 -10.08 -0.54
C ALA A 25 0.26 -9.34 -1.83
N ARG A 26 0.60 -10.08 -2.90
CA ARG A 26 0.91 -9.54 -4.22
C ARG A 26 -0.31 -8.91 -4.87
N GLU A 27 -1.42 -9.63 -4.97
CA GLU A 27 -2.64 -9.13 -5.62
C GLU A 27 -3.24 -7.94 -4.86
N VAL A 28 -3.23 -8.00 -3.52
CA VAL A 28 -3.65 -6.88 -2.67
C VAL A 28 -2.76 -5.66 -2.92
N ALA A 29 -1.43 -5.84 -2.98
CA ALA A 29 -0.52 -4.73 -3.23
C ALA A 29 -0.71 -4.12 -4.62
N GLU A 30 -0.87 -4.95 -5.67
CA GLU A 30 -1.14 -4.50 -7.03
C GLU A 30 -2.43 -3.66 -7.10
N GLN A 31 -3.50 -4.12 -6.45
CA GLN A 31 -4.78 -3.41 -6.40
C GLN A 31 -4.67 -2.07 -5.65
N VAL A 32 -4.05 -2.06 -4.46
CA VAL A 32 -3.89 -0.84 -3.65
C VAL A 32 -3.05 0.20 -4.40
N VAL A 33 -1.98 -0.22 -5.07
CA VAL A 33 -1.14 0.67 -5.88
C VAL A 33 -1.94 1.27 -7.03
N ALA A 34 -2.73 0.46 -7.74
CA ALA A 34 -3.58 0.94 -8.83
C ALA A 34 -4.60 2.01 -8.34
N GLU A 35 -5.24 1.78 -7.20
CA GLU A 35 -6.19 2.72 -6.60
C GLU A 35 -5.52 4.04 -6.18
N LEU A 36 -4.37 3.97 -5.52
CA LEU A 36 -3.60 5.15 -5.13
C LEU A 36 -3.20 5.99 -6.35
N VAL A 37 -2.72 5.35 -7.42
CA VAL A 37 -2.37 6.02 -8.68
C VAL A 37 -3.61 6.65 -9.33
N ALA A 38 -4.76 5.97 -9.33
CA ALA A 38 -6.02 6.51 -9.85
C ALA A 38 -6.51 7.73 -9.06
N MET A 39 -6.20 7.80 -7.76
CA MET A 39 -6.45 8.98 -6.91
C MET A 39 -5.41 10.09 -7.08
N GLY A 40 -4.45 9.94 -8.00
CA GLY A 40 -3.44 10.94 -8.31
C GLY A 40 -2.19 10.89 -7.42
N TRP A 41 -2.00 9.82 -6.64
CA TRP A 41 -0.81 9.68 -5.81
C TRP A 41 0.40 9.25 -6.65
N THR A 42 1.55 9.89 -6.37
CA THR A 42 2.83 9.45 -6.92
C THR A 42 3.53 8.56 -5.91
N ILE A 43 3.80 7.31 -6.29
CA ILE A 43 4.54 6.35 -5.47
C ILE A 43 5.99 6.36 -5.95
N VAL A 44 6.92 6.70 -5.06
CA VAL A 44 8.35 6.70 -5.33
C VAL A 44 9.04 5.64 -4.50
N LEU A 45 9.98 4.93 -5.11
CA LEU A 45 10.90 4.09 -4.37
C LEU A 45 11.89 5.00 -3.63
N ALA A 46 11.70 5.16 -2.33
CA ALA A 46 12.77 5.71 -1.50
C ALA A 46 13.93 4.72 -1.51
N LYS A 47 15.17 5.22 -1.62
CA LYS A 47 16.36 4.40 -1.44
C LYS A 47 16.22 3.69 -0.09
N ALA A 48 16.21 2.36 -0.09
CA ALA A 48 16.06 1.59 1.13
C ALA A 48 17.18 2.00 2.10
N ASP A 49 16.80 2.37 3.31
CA ASP A 49 17.72 2.47 4.43
C ASP A 49 18.05 1.00 4.77
N ASP A 50 19.24 0.52 4.40
CA ASP A 50 19.72 -0.88 4.56
C ASP A 50 19.88 -1.30 6.04
N ARG A 51 19.03 -0.80 6.94
CA ARG A 51 19.03 -1.20 8.34
C ARG A 51 18.26 -2.53 8.45
N PRO A 52 18.92 -3.61 8.91
CA PRO A 52 18.26 -4.89 9.04
C PRO A 52 17.05 -4.77 9.97
N ALA A 53 15.91 -5.29 9.54
CA ALA A 53 14.75 -5.43 10.39
C ALA A 53 15.16 -6.33 11.58
N ALA A 54 15.10 -5.78 12.79
CA ALA A 54 15.42 -6.52 14.00
C ALA A 54 14.44 -7.71 14.14
N ALA A 55 15.02 -8.89 14.36
CA ALA A 55 14.33 -10.17 14.56
C ALA A 55 13.66 -10.26 15.94
#